data_AF-A0A2N3KJ96-F1
#
_entry.id   AF-A0A2N3KJ96-F1
#
_cell.length_a   1.000
_cell.length_b   1.000
_cell.length_c   1.000
_cell.angle_alpha   90.00
_cell.angle_beta   90.00
_cell.angle_gamma   90.00
#
_symmetry.space_group_name_H-M   'P 1'
#
loop_
_entity.id
_entity.type
_entity.pdbx_description
1 polymer ?
#
loop_
_entity_poly.entity_id
_entity_poly.type
_entity_poly.pdbx_seq_one_letter_code
_entity_poly.pdbx_strand_id
1 'polypeptide(L)' 'MSNLLLLIPIALFLGLMGLAAFLWALKSGQFDDMDGAANRILFDDDEGPAVKKQANSKH' A
#
# COMPACT_ATOMS: atom_id res chain seq x y z
N MET A 1 -39.39 5.96 18.92
CA MET A 1 -38.19 5.44 19.63
C MET A 1 -37.90 4.01 19.18
N SER A 2 -37.64 3.78 17.89
CA SER A 2 -37.56 2.42 17.33
C SER A 2 -36.39 2.25 16.35
N ASN A 3 -36.03 3.29 15.61
CA ASN A 3 -34.96 3.21 14.61
C ASN A 3 -33.57 2.99 15.23
N LEU A 4 -33.33 3.45 16.46
CA LEU A 4 -32.04 3.23 17.13
C LEU A 4 -31.75 1.74 17.33
N LEU A 5 -32.78 0.93 17.62
CA LEU A 5 -32.62 -0.52 17.78
C LEU A 5 -32.22 -1.22 16.48
N LEU A 6 -32.54 -0.64 15.32
CA LEU A 6 -32.10 -1.13 14.01
C LEU A 6 -30.74 -0.54 13.60
N LEU A 7 -30.51 0.74 13.88
CA LEU A 7 -29.30 1.46 13.48
C LEU A 7 -28.06 1.01 14.27
N ILE A 8 -28.21 0.68 15.55
CA ILE A 8 -27.11 0.19 16.40
C ILE A 8 -26.46 -1.08 15.81
N PRO A 9 -27.20 -2.18 15.54
CA PRO A 9 -26.58 -3.39 14.99
C PRO A 9 -26.02 -3.16 13.58
N ILE A 10 -26.65 -2.32 12.76
CA ILE A 10 -26.12 -1.96 11.43
C ILE A 10 -24.77 -1.23 11.57
N ALA A 11 -24.69 -0.23 12.44
CA ALA A 11 -23.46 0.52 12.67
C ALA A 11 -22.34 -0.36 13.22
N LEU A 12 -22.66 -1.25 14.17
CA LEU A 12 -21.69 -2.22 14.69
C LEU A 12 -21.20 -3.20 13.61
N PHE A 13 -22.11 -3.70 12.77
CA PHE A 13 -21.77 -4.59 11.66
C PHE A 13 -20.85 -3.89 10.64
N LEU A 14 -21.19 -2.66 10.25
CA LEU A 14 -20.35 -1.86 9.35
C LEU A 14 -18.98 -1.54 9.96
N GLY A 15 -18.94 -1.22 11.26
CA GLY A 15 -17.70 -1.02 12.00
C GLY A 15 -16.83 -2.27 12.04
N LEU A 16 -17.41 -3.43 12.32
CA LEU A 16 -16.70 -4.72 12.30
C LEU A 16 -16.21 -5.09 10.91
N MET A 17 -17.02 -4.87 9.86
CA MET A 17 -16.59 -5.08 8.47
C MET A 17 -15.41 -4.18 8.12
N GLY A 18 -15.46 -2.90 8.47
CA GLY A 18 -14.36 -1.96 8.25
C GLY A 18 -13.09 -2.37 8.99
N LEU A 19 -13.23 -2.78 10.26
CA LEU A 19 -12.10 -3.25 11.07
C LEU A 19 -11.48 -4.52 10.48
N ALA A 20 -12.31 -5.49 10.06
CA ALA A 20 -11.83 -6.71 9.43
C ALA A 20 -11.09 -6.43 8.11
N ALA A 21 -11.63 -5.54 7.27
CA ALA A 21 -10.98 -5.11 6.03
C ALA A 21 -9.64 -4.41 6.30
N PHE A 22 -9.59 -3.54 7.31
CA PHE A 22 -8.37 -2.85 7.73
C PHE A 22 -7.29 -3.83 8.22
N LEU A 23 -7.66 -4.78 9.10
CA LEU A 23 -6.73 -5.81 9.57
C LEU A 23 -6.26 -6.73 8.43
N TRP A 24 -7.13 -7.04 7.47
CA TRP A 24 -6.77 -7.79 6.28
C TRP A 24 -5.77 -7.02 5.38
N ALA A 25 -5.95 -5.71 5.22
CA ALA A 25 -5.03 -4.86 4.46
C ALA A 25 -3.64 -4.81 5.10
N LEU A 26 -3.58 -4.66 6.44
CA LEU A 26 -2.32 -4.73 7.20
C LEU A 26 -1.63 -6.09 7.02
N LYS A 27 -2.39 -7.19 7.14
CA LYS A 27 -1.86 -8.55 6.97
C LYS A 27 -1.41 -8.84 5.53
N SER A 28 -2.01 -8.20 4.54
CA SER A 28 -1.70 -8.46 3.13
C SER A 28 -0.38 -7.84 2.68
N GLY A 29 0.35 -7.16 3.57
CA GLY A 29 1.69 -6.64 3.28
C GLY A 29 1.70 -5.54 2.22
N GLN A 30 0.55 -4.94 1.89
CA GLN A 30 0.45 -3.91 0.84
C GLN A 30 1.23 -2.63 1.22
N PHE A 31 1.52 -2.44 2.50
CA PHE A 31 2.35 -1.35 3.01
C PHE A 31 3.86 -1.57 2.77
N ASP A 32 4.31 -2.83 2.64
CA ASP A 32 5.73 -3.17 2.42
C ASP A 32 6.20 -2.71 1.03
N ASP A 33 5.33 -2.78 0.02
CA ASP A 33 5.63 -2.28 -1.33
C ASP A 33 5.64 -0.73 -1.40
N MET A 34 4.88 -0.06 -0.52
CA MET A 34 4.91 1.41 -0.41
C MET A 34 6.24 1.91 0.17
N ASP A 35 6.80 1.22 1.17
CA ASP A 35 8.11 1.54 1.73
C ASP A 35 9.23 1.37 0.69
N GLY A 36 9.16 0.32 -0.14
CA GLY A 36 10.08 0.12 -1.27
C GLY A 36 9.95 1.16 -2.39
N ALA A 37 8.74 1.65 -2.67
CA ALA A 37 8.51 2.73 -3.63
C ALA A 37 9.04 4.08 -3.12
N ALA A 38 8.86 4.39 -1.84
CA ALA A 38 9.41 5.59 -1.21
C ALA A 38 10.95 5.58 -1.20
N ASN A 39 11.57 4.42 -0.95
CA ASN A 39 13.02 4.27 -1.02
C ASN A 39 13.54 4.55 -2.44
N ARG A 40 12.87 4.05 -3.48
CA ARG A 40 13.24 4.36 -4.87
C ARG A 40 13.12 5.84 -5.18
N ILE A 41 12.02 6.51 -4.84
CA ILE A 41 11.85 7.93 -5.20
C ILE A 41 12.83 8.86 -4.48
N LEU A 42 13.30 8.48 -3.29
CA LEU A 42 14.24 9.29 -2.50
C LEU A 42 15.71 9.11 -2.94
N PHE A 43 16.04 7.96 -3.53
CA PHE A 43 17.41 7.61 -3.93
C PHE A 43 17.61 7.58 -5.47
N ASP A 44 16.56 7.44 -6.27
CA ASP A 44 16.62 7.43 -7.74
C ASP A 44 16.83 8.84 -8.32
N ASP A 45 16.62 9.91 -7.55
CA ASP A 45 16.96 11.28 -7.97
C ASP A 45 18.50 11.51 -8.05
N ASP A 46 19.28 10.69 -7.36
CA ASP A 46 20.76 10.76 -7.35
C ASP A 46 21.43 9.84 -8.39
N GLU A 47 20.69 8.86 -8.94
CA GLU A 47 21.18 8.01 -10.02
C GLU A 47 20.65 8.49 -11.38
N GLY A 48 21.26 9.56 -11.88
CA GLY A 48 21.14 9.95 -13.29
C GLY A 48 21.33 8.74 -14.22
N PRO A 49 20.70 8.73 -15.41
CA PRO A 49 20.52 7.51 -16.20
C PRO A 49 21.85 6.83 -16.43
N ALA A 50 22.06 5.70 -15.75
CA ALA A 50 23.12 4.75 -16.06
C ALA A 50 22.77 4.13 -17.43
N VAL A 51 23.00 4.91 -18.48
CA VAL A 51 23.11 4.44 -19.86
C VAL A 51 24.28 3.47 -19.83
N LYS A 52 23.94 2.21 -19.59
CA LYS A 52 24.88 1.10 -19.56
C LYS A 52 25.65 1.16 -20.85
N LYS A 53 26.95 1.42 -20.70
CA LYS A 53 28.00 1.35 -21.70
C LYS A 53 28.07 -0.07 -22.29
N GLN A 54 27.06 -0.47 -23.03
CA GLN A 54 27.06 -1.64 -23.91
C GLN A 54 27.58 -1.20 -25.28
N ALA A 55 28.82 -0.72 -25.29
CA ALA A 55 29.58 -0.49 -26.51
C ALA A 55 31.05 -0.63 -26.13
N ASN A 56 31.49 -1.88 -26.03
CA ASN A 56 32.78 -2.35 -26.55
C ASN A 56 33.14 -3.69 -25.89
N SER A 57 32.39 -4.74 -26.25
CA SER A 57 32.90 -6.10 -26.18
C SER A 57 33.13 -6.53 -27.63
N LYS A 58 34.40 -6.70 -27.97
CA LYS A 58 34.93 -7.28 -29.22
C LYS A 58 34.68 -6.47 -30.50
N HIS A 59 35.68 -5.68 -30.90
CA HIS A 59 36.73 -6.17 -31.81
C HIS A 59 37.93 -5.22 -31.84
#